data_AF-A0A7X7KMM0-F1
#
_entry.id   AF-A0A7X7KMM0-F1
#
_cell.length_a   1.000
_cell.length_b   1.000
_cell.length_c   1.000
_cell.angle_alpha   90.00
_cell.angle_beta   90.00
_cell.angle_gamma   90.00
#
_symmetry.space_group_name_H-M   'P 1'
#
loop_
_entity.id
_entity.type
_entity.pdbx_description
1 polymer ?
#
loop_
_entity_poly.entity_id
_entity_poly.type
_entity_poly.pdbx_seq_one_letter_code
_entity_poly.pdbx_strand_id
1 'polypeptide(L)' 'DRLMPLLHNVATAGRSWREHGVTAAQVRARLHSDVEGGSRRLWAYADQAISAAEKQGYLAPPG' A
#
# COMPACT_ATOMS: atom_id res chain seq x y z
N ASP A 1 -10.36 4.04 -9.16
CA ASP A 1 -10.47 4.26 -7.70
C ASP A 1 -9.49 3.43 -6.85
N ARG A 2 -8.96 2.31 -7.35
CA ARG A 2 -8.19 1.35 -6.52
C ARG A 2 -6.89 1.88 -5.87
N LEU A 3 -6.33 2.99 -6.37
CA LEU A 3 -5.17 3.67 -5.77
C LEU A 3 -5.54 4.68 -4.68
N MET A 4 -6.80 5.13 -4.59
CA MET A 4 -7.19 6.14 -3.61
C MET A 4 -6.90 5.72 -2.16
N PRO A 5 -7.19 4.47 -1.72
CA PRO A 5 -6.87 4.03 -0.37
C PRO A 5 -5.36 4.03 -0.09
N LEU A 6 -4.53 3.72 -1.08
CA LEU A 6 -3.07 3.76 -0.98
C LEU A 6 -2.60 5.20 -0.77
N LEU A 7 -3.00 6.11 -1.68
CA LEU A 7 -2.59 7.52 -1.64
C LEU A 7 -3.06 8.20 -0.36
N HIS A 8 -4.29 7.93 0.08
CA HIS A 8 -4.83 8.48 1.32
C HIS A 8 -4.06 8.01 2.55
N ASN A 9 -3.73 6.72 2.65
CA ASN A 9 -2.94 6.22 3.77
C ASN A 9 -1.51 6.78 3.76
N VAL A 10 -0.86 6.88 2.60
CA VAL A 10 0.47 7.51 2.52
C VAL A 10 0.41 8.97 2.97
N ALA A 11 -0.58 9.73 2.52
CA ALA A 11 -0.77 11.14 2.89
C ALA A 11 -1.08 11.35 4.39
N THR A 12 -1.60 10.33 5.07
CA THR A 12 -1.97 10.36 6.49
C THR A 12 -0.98 9.61 7.38
N ALA A 13 0.24 9.38 6.90
CA ALA A 13 1.28 8.62 7.62
C ALA A 13 0.78 7.25 8.14
N GLY A 14 0.04 6.55 7.27
CA GLY A 14 -0.54 5.24 7.54
C GLY A 14 -1.50 5.20 8.71
N ARG A 15 -2.26 6.26 9.01
CA ARG A 15 -3.16 6.29 10.19
C ARG A 15 -4.03 5.03 10.26
N SER A 16 -4.81 4.75 9.21
CA SER A 16 -5.72 3.59 9.20
C SER A 16 -4.96 2.27 9.17
N TRP A 17 -3.85 2.18 8.43
CA TRP A 17 -3.00 0.99 8.45
C TRP A 17 -2.48 0.65 9.85
N ARG A 18 -1.98 1.65 10.59
CA ARG A 18 -1.47 1.48 11.94
C ARG A 18 -2.57 1.10 12.93
N GLU A 19 -3.73 1.76 12.84
CA GLU A 19 -4.90 1.46 13.68
C GLU A 19 -5.39 0.01 13.52
N HIS A 20 -5.25 -0.57 12.33
CA HIS A 20 -5.72 -1.92 12.03
C HIS A 20 -4.60 -2.97 11.88
N GLY A 21 -3.36 -2.63 12.19
CA GLY A 21 -2.23 -3.57 12.09
C GLY A 21 -1.99 -4.10 10.66
N VAL A 22 -2.26 -3.27 9.63
CA VAL A 22 -2.14 -3.68 8.24
C VAL A 22 -0.68 -3.80 7.84
N THR A 23 -0.30 -4.93 7.24
CA THR A 23 1.06 -5.19 6.76
C THR A 23 1.23 -4.81 5.29
N ALA A 24 2.46 -4.58 4.87
CA ALA A 24 2.77 -4.29 3.48
C ALA A 24 2.37 -5.43 2.52
N ALA A 25 2.45 -6.69 2.97
CA ALA A 25 2.00 -7.85 2.21
C ALA A 25 0.50 -7.82 1.92
N GLN A 26 -0.33 -7.43 2.89
CA GLN A 26 -1.78 -7.31 2.70
C GLN A 26 -2.14 -6.22 1.67
N VAL A 27 -1.45 -5.07 1.72
CA VAL A 27 -1.68 -3.99 0.75
C VAL A 27 -1.26 -4.41 -0.65
N ARG A 28 -0.09 -5.06 -0.80
CA ARG A 28 0.39 -5.58 -2.08
C ARG A 28 -0.58 -6.60 -2.65
N ALA A 29 -1.01 -7.59 -1.87
CA ALA A 29 -1.95 -8.61 -2.33
C ALA A 29 -3.27 -8.00 -2.83
N ARG A 30 -3.80 -7.01 -2.09
CA ARG A 30 -5.03 -6.32 -2.48
C ARG A 30 -4.89 -5.47 -3.73
N LEU A 31 -3.76 -4.78 -3.93
CA LEU A 31 -3.57 -3.97 -5.14
C LEU A 31 -3.15 -4.81 -6.35
N HIS A 32 -2.47 -5.93 -6.14
CA HIS A 32 -2.03 -6.83 -7.20
C HIS A 32 -3.22 -7.45 -7.93
N SER A 33 -4.21 -7.98 -7.17
CA SER A 33 -5.47 -8.51 -7.70
C SER A 33 -6.28 -7.50 -8.53
N ASP A 34 -5.97 -6.23 -8.34
CA ASP A 34 -6.81 -5.11 -8.68
C ASP A 34 -6.23 -4.24 -9.80
N VAL A 35 -4.90 -4.22 -9.96
CA VAL A 35 -4.16 -3.28 -10.79
C VAL A 35 -3.24 -3.97 -11.81
N GLU A 36 -2.73 -5.18 -11.54
CA GLU A 36 -1.73 -5.82 -12.42
C GLU A 36 -2.26 -6.03 -13.85
N GLY A 37 -3.51 -6.49 -13.99
CA GLY A 37 -4.15 -6.68 -15.29
C GLY A 37 -4.48 -5.39 -16.05
N GLY A 38 -4.46 -4.23 -15.37
CA GLY A 38 -4.85 -2.93 -15.94
C GLY A 38 -3.67 -2.05 -16.39
N SER A 39 -2.55 -2.08 -15.65
CA SER A 39 -1.34 -1.32 -16.03
C SER A 39 -0.13 -1.69 -15.18
N ARG A 40 0.92 -2.23 -15.82
CA ARG A 40 2.22 -2.51 -15.18
C ARG A 40 2.91 -1.27 -14.61
N ARG A 41 2.75 -0.11 -15.27
CA ARG A 41 3.36 1.15 -14.79
C ARG A 41 2.68 1.63 -13.50
N LEU A 42 1.35 1.52 -13.42
CA LEU A 42 0.63 1.86 -12.20
C LEU A 42 0.95 0.90 -11.06
N TRP A 43 1.10 -0.39 -11.36
CA TRP A 43 1.56 -1.37 -10.38
C TRP A 43 2.95 -1.02 -9.82
N ALA A 44 3.92 -0.73 -10.68
CA ALA A 44 5.27 -0.35 -10.24
C ALA A 44 5.27 0.89 -9.35
N TYR A 45 4.47 1.90 -9.68
CA TYR A 45 4.30 3.08 -8.83
C TYR A 45 3.69 2.73 -7.46
N ALA A 46 2.65 1.90 -7.45
CA ALA A 46 2.00 1.47 -6.21
C ALA A 46 2.95 0.69 -5.30
N ASP A 47 3.71 -0.25 -5.85
CA ASP A 47 4.66 -1.07 -5.09
C ASP A 47 5.82 -0.24 -4.51
N GLN A 48 6.31 0.77 -5.26
CA GLN A 48 7.28 1.74 -4.74
C GLN A 48 6.71 2.54 -3.56
N ALA A 49 5.46 3.00 -3.66
CA ALA A 49 4.81 3.75 -2.59
C ALA A 49 4.61 2.89 -1.32
N ILE A 50 4.20 1.63 -1.47
CA ILE A 50 4.09 0.68 -0.34
C ILE A 50 5.46 0.47 0.32
N SER A 51 6.50 0.24 -0.49
CA SER A 51 7.85 0.01 0.01
C SER A 51 8.41 1.23 0.76
N ALA A 52 8.08 2.44 0.32
CA ALA A 52 8.44 3.66 1.03
C ALA A 52 7.67 3.80 2.36
N ALA A 53 6.37 3.51 2.37
CA ALA A 53 5.54 3.55 3.58
C ALA A 53 6.01 2.54 4.64
N GLU A 54 6.42 1.34 4.21
CA GLU A 54 6.99 0.31 5.07
C GLU A 54 8.29 0.79 5.75
N LYS A 55 9.21 1.39 4.99
CA LYS A 55 10.43 2.00 5.53
C LYS A 55 10.17 3.17 6.49
N GLN A 56 9.07 3.88 6.30
CA GLN A 56 8.64 4.99 7.16
C GLN A 56 7.88 4.52 8.41
N GLY A 57 7.61 3.22 8.55
CA GLY A 57 6.88 2.66 9.70
C GLY A 57 5.37 2.94 9.66
N TYR A 58 4.81 3.21 8.48
CA TYR A 58 3.38 3.45 8.29
C TYR A 58 2.56 2.16 8.21
N LEU A 59 3.23 1.04 7.96
CA LEU A 59 2.66 -0.30 7.90
C LEU A 59 3.20 -1.12 9.06
N ALA A 60 2.41 -2.07 9.53
CA ALA A 60 2.85 -3.03 10.52
C ALA A 60 4.00 -3.90 9.97
N PRO A 61 4.94 -4.33 10.83
CA PRO A 61 5.98 -5.28 10.41
C PRO A 61 5.34 -6.59 9.94
N PRO A 62 6.04 -7.37 9.09
CA PRO A 62 5.63 -8.73 8.79
C PRO A 62 5.50 -9.52 10.10
N GLY A 63 4.34 -10.17 10.27
CA GLY A 63 4.06 -11.08 11.39
C GLY A 63 4.65 -12.46 11.18
#